data_AF-A0A9P4GYD2-F1
#
_entry.id   AF-A0A9P4GYD2-F1
#
_cell.length_a   1.000
_cell.length_b   1.000
_cell.length_c   1.000
_cell.angle_alpha   90.00
_cell.angle_beta   90.00
_cell.angle_gamma   90.00
#
_symmetry.space_group_name_H-M   'P 1'
#
loop_
_entity.id
_entity.type
_entity.pdbx_description
1 polymer ?
#
loop_
_entity_poly.entity_id
_entity_poly.type
_entity_poly.pdbx_seq_one_letter_code
_entity_poly.pdbx_strand_id
1 'polypeptide(L)'
;MPEQQYAEARAVRLTHEDVRDLLDAACLTVRDRYAHVPHLCGELYDQYYQGSEDCDRRERHPLGLLKTKLRLERDTFGAYNKGRLKARIWLHHPDHNRDSSYDSTDWMAEFFEDVVEDLESFPLRLEVVDAGLVSLTEDLEPIYHPIDNPYSATYHDVAPAKVGKKQAMSTSASKPASQKPKVGKSAPNYDKLAGAPPCNLDFPNGNMTLMEIATFLPGSFKSWDLIDRACFNGASSASIATMINNGRDMDRGKIPNNSVYRMLKGPIDKRAKLDPAWTGWTTGTHSQYPRPPNYNPASVSVTAFRRPANGKNLAAADSISLRDLAKGIKTFPSDYDALDLTRAVRHCVEHPEQEWYYPDDYAELVSQLPQDPEFAKYPPGPAPVQQQHQDAGCLARWTTDKVAASVKNARNRRNDARGRLMK
;
A
#
# COMPACT_ATOMS: atom_id res chain seq x y z
N MET A 1 6.78 47.26 16.25
CA MET A 1 6.84 46.28 17.35
C MET A 1 7.34 44.98 16.76
N PRO A 2 8.54 44.51 17.11
CA PRO A 2 9.12 43.29 16.55
C PRO A 2 8.24 42.08 16.88
N GLU A 3 8.11 41.16 15.92
CA GLU A 3 7.24 39.97 15.92
C GLU A 3 7.39 39.10 17.18
N GLN A 4 8.61 39.06 17.75
CA GLN A 4 8.93 38.39 19.00
C GLN A 4 8.16 38.92 20.22
N GLN A 5 7.96 40.25 20.34
CA GLN A 5 7.21 40.83 21.46
C GLN A 5 5.72 40.49 21.42
N TYR A 6 5.16 40.24 20.23
CA TYR A 6 3.77 39.80 20.07
C TYR A 6 3.58 38.34 20.48
N ALA A 7 4.52 37.46 20.13
CA ALA A 7 4.49 36.06 20.52
C ALA A 7 4.56 35.88 22.05
N GLU A 8 5.45 36.63 22.71
CA GLU A 8 5.55 36.62 24.17
C GLU A 8 4.29 37.16 24.84
N ALA A 9 3.74 38.29 24.35
CA ALA A 9 2.49 38.85 24.88
C ALA A 9 1.29 37.90 24.69
N ARG A 10 1.28 37.10 23.63
CA ARG A 10 0.25 36.09 23.35
C ARG A 10 0.41 34.86 24.24
N ALA A 11 1.64 34.39 24.46
CA ALA A 11 1.92 33.26 25.36
C ALA A 11 1.47 33.54 26.82
N VAL A 12 1.48 34.80 27.24
CA VAL A 12 0.97 35.25 28.55
C VAL A 12 -0.56 35.13 28.67
N ARG A 13 -1.29 34.99 27.56
CA ARG A 13 -2.77 34.94 27.54
C ARG A 13 -3.36 33.55 27.22
N LEU A 14 -2.53 32.51 27.18
CA LEU A 14 -3.00 31.16 26.87
C LEU A 14 -4.05 30.69 27.88
N THR A 15 -5.24 30.31 27.41
CA THR A 15 -6.31 29.74 28.23
C THR A 15 -6.24 28.21 28.26
N HIS A 16 -6.97 27.57 29.18
CA HIS A 16 -7.11 26.10 29.18
C HIS A 16 -7.81 25.58 27.92
N GLU A 17 -8.73 26.37 27.35
CA GLU A 17 -9.44 26.04 26.12
C GLU A 17 -8.46 26.02 24.94
N ASP A 18 -7.61 27.04 24.80
CA ASP A 18 -6.58 27.07 23.76
C ASP A 18 -5.65 25.85 23.84
N VAL A 19 -5.23 25.45 25.05
CA VAL A 19 -4.36 24.28 25.24
C VAL A 19 -5.09 22.98 24.90
N ARG A 20 -6.37 22.88 25.27
CA ARG A 20 -7.19 21.70 24.95
C ARG A 20 -7.34 21.54 23.44
N ASP A 21 -7.65 22.62 22.71
CA ASP A 21 -7.80 22.59 21.26
C ASP A 21 -6.52 22.09 20.57
N LEU A 22 -5.34 22.54 21.03
CA LEU A 22 -4.05 22.05 20.53
C LEU A 22 -3.84 20.56 20.79
N LEU A 23 -4.21 20.07 21.98
CA LEU A 23 -4.07 18.65 22.35
C LEU A 23 -5.06 17.76 21.58
N ASP A 24 -6.28 18.23 21.36
CA ASP A 24 -7.32 17.51 20.62
C ASP A 24 -6.95 17.43 19.13
N ALA A 25 -6.41 18.51 18.55
CA ALA A 25 -5.84 18.49 17.19
C ALA A 25 -4.66 17.51 17.08
N ALA A 26 -3.73 17.54 18.04
CA ALA A 26 -2.60 16.61 18.09
C ALA A 26 -3.05 15.14 18.20
N CYS A 27 -4.14 14.84 18.92
CA CYS A 27 -4.72 13.49 18.99
C CYS A 27 -5.16 12.96 17.62
N LEU A 28 -5.78 13.81 16.80
CA LEU A 28 -6.20 13.45 15.44
C LEU A 28 -4.98 13.16 14.57
N THR A 29 -3.97 14.04 14.63
CA THR A 29 -2.71 13.90 13.90
C THR A 29 -1.94 12.64 14.31
N VAL A 30 -1.91 12.27 15.61
CA VAL A 30 -1.28 11.03 16.08
C VAL A 30 -1.95 9.80 15.49
N ARG A 31 -3.28 9.75 15.49
CA ARG A 31 -4.04 8.61 14.96
C ARG A 31 -3.77 8.41 13.48
N ASP A 32 -3.75 9.50 12.71
CA ASP A 32 -3.45 9.44 11.27
C ASP A 32 -1.99 9.05 11.02
N ARG A 33 -1.05 9.76 11.64
CA ARG A 33 0.39 9.64 11.33
C ARG A 33 1.00 8.34 11.87
N TYR A 34 0.63 7.93 13.09
CA TYR A 34 1.26 6.81 13.79
C TYR A 34 0.37 5.57 13.92
N ALA A 35 -0.77 5.48 13.23
CA ALA A 35 -1.59 4.26 13.20
C ALA A 35 -0.77 2.97 12.89
N HIS A 36 0.29 3.10 12.10
CA HIS A 36 1.18 2.00 11.72
C HIS A 36 2.13 1.53 12.83
N VAL A 37 2.23 2.29 13.94
CA VAL A 37 3.02 1.95 15.14
C VAL A 37 2.10 2.02 16.36
N PRO A 38 1.23 1.01 16.58
CA PRO A 38 0.11 1.10 17.53
C PRO A 38 0.51 1.48 18.96
N HIS A 39 1.69 1.04 19.42
CA HIS A 39 2.18 1.35 20.76
C HIS A 39 2.64 2.80 20.90
N LEU A 40 3.35 3.34 19.90
CA LEU A 40 3.73 4.75 19.88
C LEU A 40 2.48 5.63 19.76
N CYS A 41 1.56 5.24 18.87
CA CYS A 41 0.26 5.89 18.72
C CYS A 41 -0.53 5.92 20.02
N GLY A 42 -0.65 4.77 20.71
CA GLY A 42 -1.37 4.65 21.97
C GLY A 42 -0.75 5.53 23.06
N GLU A 43 0.57 5.46 23.24
CA GLU A 43 1.27 6.23 24.26
C GLU A 43 1.13 7.75 24.04
N LEU A 44 1.30 8.23 22.80
CA LEU A 44 1.11 9.65 22.48
C LEU A 44 -0.36 10.08 22.65
N TYR A 45 -1.30 9.25 22.19
CA TYR A 45 -2.73 9.54 22.32
C TYR A 45 -3.15 9.66 23.79
N ASP A 46 -2.74 8.71 24.63
CA ASP A 46 -3.06 8.69 26.06
C ASP A 46 -2.46 9.93 26.76
N GLN A 47 -1.24 10.32 26.40
CA GLN A 47 -0.60 11.52 26.95
C GLN A 47 -1.36 12.81 26.61
N TYR A 48 -1.85 12.93 25.37
CA TYR A 48 -2.59 14.12 24.93
C TYR A 48 -3.99 14.14 25.52
N TYR A 49 -4.68 13.00 25.49
CA TYR A 49 -6.00 12.85 26.12
C TYR A 49 -5.98 13.20 27.60
N GLN A 50 -4.99 12.70 28.35
CA GLN A 50 -4.82 13.07 29.76
C GLN A 50 -4.53 14.58 29.92
N GLY A 51 -3.84 15.20 28.96
CA GLY A 51 -3.64 16.65 28.95
C GLY A 51 -4.95 17.42 28.76
N SER A 52 -5.83 16.96 27.87
CA SER A 52 -7.16 17.54 27.69
C SER A 52 -8.01 17.40 28.95
N GLU A 53 -7.95 16.25 29.65
CA GLU A 53 -8.60 16.10 30.96
C GLU A 53 -8.03 17.07 32.02
N ASP A 54 -6.71 17.26 32.04
CA ASP A 54 -6.07 18.19 32.97
C ASP A 54 -6.46 19.65 32.69
N CYS A 55 -6.73 20.01 31.42
CA CYS A 55 -7.32 21.30 31.06
C CYS A 55 -8.71 21.49 31.68
N ASP A 56 -9.54 20.45 31.66
CA ASP A 56 -10.90 20.50 32.20
C ASP A 56 -10.91 20.64 33.73
N ARG A 57 -9.94 20.00 34.41
CA ARG A 57 -9.78 20.13 35.88
C ARG A 57 -9.23 21.50 36.31
N ARG A 58 -8.54 22.23 35.42
CA ARG A 58 -7.94 23.55 35.66
C ARG A 58 -6.96 23.62 36.85
N GLU A 59 -6.38 22.49 37.24
CA GLU A 59 -5.48 22.39 38.41
C GLU A 59 -4.09 23.00 38.15
N ARG A 60 -3.70 23.13 36.88
CA ARG A 60 -2.38 23.65 36.46
C ARG A 60 -2.53 24.86 35.56
N HIS A 61 -1.55 25.75 35.59
CA HIS A 61 -1.50 26.89 34.66
C HIS A 61 -1.39 26.39 33.20
N PRO A 62 -2.18 26.91 32.23
CA PRO A 62 -2.22 26.42 30.85
C PRO A 62 -0.84 26.32 30.19
N LEU A 63 -0.04 27.39 30.29
CA LEU A 63 1.32 27.42 29.75
C LEU A 63 2.23 26.33 30.36
N GLY A 64 2.09 26.05 31.66
CA GLY A 64 2.88 25.02 32.34
C GLY A 64 2.46 23.61 31.90
N LEU A 65 1.16 23.40 31.69
CA LEU A 65 0.62 22.15 31.16
C LEU A 65 1.12 21.89 29.75
N LEU A 66 0.99 22.86 28.84
CA LEU A 66 1.46 22.73 27.45
C LEU A 66 2.96 22.44 27.37
N LYS A 67 3.79 23.18 28.12
CA LYS A 67 5.24 22.92 28.20
C LYS A 67 5.56 21.50 28.71
N THR A 68 4.77 21.00 29.67
CA THR A 68 4.94 19.64 30.18
C THR A 68 4.63 18.61 29.09
N LYS A 69 3.54 18.80 28.33
CA LYS A 69 3.12 17.87 27.28
C LYS A 69 4.09 17.88 26.08
N LEU A 70 4.63 19.04 25.70
CA LEU A 70 5.69 19.13 24.69
C LEU A 70 6.95 18.34 25.08
N ARG A 71 7.35 18.36 26.37
CA ARG A 71 8.49 17.55 26.85
C ARG A 71 8.17 16.06 26.81
N LEU A 72 6.98 15.66 27.25
CA LEU A 72 6.55 14.25 27.27
C LEU A 72 6.45 13.66 25.86
N GLU A 73 5.95 14.41 24.88
CA GLU A 73 5.95 14.00 23.46
C GLU A 73 7.38 13.61 23.01
N ARG A 74 8.36 14.47 23.32
CA ARG A 74 9.76 14.22 22.97
C ARG A 74 10.37 13.05 23.71
N ASP A 75 10.12 12.94 25.01
CA ASP A 75 10.58 11.81 25.82
C ASP A 75 10.05 10.48 25.27
N THR A 76 8.80 10.49 24.77
CA THR A 76 8.15 9.33 24.16
C THR A 76 8.84 8.93 22.85
N PHE A 77 9.09 9.88 21.95
CA PHE A 77 9.87 9.61 20.73
C PHE A 77 11.30 9.17 21.03
N GLY A 78 11.96 9.78 22.01
CA GLY A 78 13.28 9.37 22.46
C GLY A 78 13.29 7.95 23.03
N ALA A 79 12.26 7.56 23.80
CA ALA A 79 12.10 6.19 24.29
C ALA A 79 11.81 5.20 23.16
N TYR A 80 11.06 5.62 22.13
CA TYR A 80 10.81 4.84 20.94
C TYR A 80 12.09 4.57 20.14
N ASN A 81 12.87 5.61 19.83
CA ASN A 81 14.14 5.49 19.10
C ASN A 81 15.20 4.71 19.88
N LYS A 82 15.22 4.81 21.21
CA LYS A 82 16.07 3.95 22.08
C LYS A 82 15.64 2.48 22.09
N GLY A 83 14.57 2.11 21.38
CA GLY A 83 14.01 0.76 21.36
C GLY A 83 13.27 0.35 22.63
N ARG A 84 13.08 1.26 23.60
CA ARG A 84 12.40 0.94 24.89
C ARG A 84 10.91 0.67 24.69
N LEU A 85 10.28 1.45 23.81
CA LEU A 85 8.88 1.19 23.41
C LEU A 85 8.80 0.05 22.37
N LYS A 86 9.80 -0.11 21.50
CA LYS A 86 9.87 -1.22 20.53
C LYS A 86 9.98 -2.59 21.22
N ALA A 87 10.74 -2.70 22.31
CA ALA A 87 10.93 -3.94 23.07
C ALA A 87 9.64 -4.43 23.78
N ARG A 88 8.72 -3.52 24.15
CA ARG A 88 7.41 -3.89 24.70
C ARG A 88 6.53 -4.61 23.67
N ILE A 89 6.68 -4.29 22.39
CA ILE A 89 5.97 -4.94 21.27
C ILE A 89 6.39 -6.41 21.16
N TRP A 90 7.68 -6.67 21.39
CA TRP A 90 8.27 -8.01 21.28
C TRP A 90 7.66 -9.02 22.29
N LEU A 91 7.32 -8.56 23.49
CA LEU A 91 6.78 -9.41 24.56
C LEU A 91 5.32 -9.88 24.33
N HIS A 92 4.59 -9.23 23.42
CA HIS A 92 3.15 -9.49 23.22
C HIS A 92 2.80 -10.11 21.86
N HIS A 93 3.77 -10.42 21.00
CA HIS A 93 3.48 -11.04 19.71
C HIS A 93 3.20 -12.55 19.88
N PRO A 94 1.97 -13.04 19.59
CA PRO A 94 1.55 -14.41 19.92
C PRO A 94 2.31 -15.50 19.14
N ASP A 95 2.89 -15.15 17.99
CA ASP A 95 3.59 -16.11 17.11
C ASP A 95 5.04 -16.39 17.53
N HIS A 96 5.61 -15.67 18.50
CA HIS A 96 7.05 -15.73 18.77
C HIS A 96 7.51 -16.96 19.57
N ASN A 97 6.60 -17.79 20.06
CA ASN A 97 6.96 -18.99 20.82
C ASN A 97 7.27 -20.23 19.96
N ARG A 98 7.28 -20.12 18.62
CA ARG A 98 7.32 -21.33 17.75
C ARG A 98 8.57 -21.54 16.90
N ASP A 99 9.45 -20.57 16.71
CA ASP A 99 10.66 -20.81 15.91
C ASP A 99 11.84 -19.93 16.35
N SER A 100 12.79 -20.50 17.07
CA SER A 100 13.93 -19.80 17.68
C SER A 100 15.07 -19.49 16.69
N SER A 101 14.85 -19.70 15.39
CA SER A 101 15.90 -19.54 14.37
C SER A 101 15.86 -18.19 13.65
N TYR A 102 14.87 -17.32 13.93
CA TYR A 102 14.79 -16.01 13.31
C TYR A 102 15.59 -15.00 14.12
N ASP A 103 16.58 -14.39 13.48
CA ASP A 103 17.39 -13.34 14.10
C ASP A 103 16.53 -12.08 14.34
N SER A 104 16.11 -11.89 15.59
CA SER A 104 15.18 -10.83 16.00
C SER A 104 15.68 -9.42 15.69
N THR A 105 17.00 -9.23 15.52
CA THR A 105 17.59 -7.93 15.21
C THR A 105 17.30 -7.47 13.77
N ASP A 106 17.23 -8.38 12.80
CA ASP A 106 16.95 -8.03 11.40
C ASP A 106 15.49 -7.60 11.21
N TRP A 107 14.56 -8.25 11.92
CA TRP A 107 13.14 -7.90 11.86
C TRP A 107 12.85 -6.56 12.55
N MET A 108 13.45 -6.27 13.69
CA MET A 108 13.24 -4.97 14.36
C MET A 108 13.79 -3.79 13.54
N ALA A 109 14.90 -3.99 12.82
CA ALA A 109 15.46 -2.98 11.92
C ALA A 109 14.60 -2.75 10.66
N GLU A 110 13.94 -3.79 10.15
CA GLU A 110 13.14 -3.69 8.92
C GLU A 110 11.74 -3.09 9.16
N PHE A 111 11.20 -3.16 10.38
CA PHE A 111 9.81 -2.77 10.67
C PHE A 111 9.65 -1.44 11.42
N PHE A 112 10.69 -0.94 12.10
CA PHE A 112 10.58 0.25 12.94
C PHE A 112 11.65 1.27 12.57
N GLU A 113 11.32 2.13 11.59
CA GLU A 113 12.10 3.33 11.30
C GLU A 113 12.10 4.23 12.55
N ASP A 114 13.27 4.80 12.87
CA ASP A 114 13.37 5.80 13.94
C ASP A 114 12.67 7.08 13.51
N VAL A 115 12.02 7.72 14.47
CA VAL A 115 11.39 9.02 14.24
C VAL A 115 12.48 10.06 14.03
N VAL A 116 12.34 10.88 13.00
CA VAL A 116 13.30 11.93 12.61
C VAL A 116 13.03 13.20 13.42
N GLU A 117 14.07 13.97 13.77
CA GLU A 117 13.92 15.29 14.37
C GLU A 117 13.47 16.33 13.32
N ASP A 118 12.24 16.20 12.83
CA ASP A 118 11.58 17.17 11.97
C ASP A 118 10.26 17.62 12.61
N LEU A 119 9.80 18.84 12.31
CA LEU A 119 8.58 19.39 12.93
C LEU A 119 7.34 18.52 12.64
N GLU A 120 7.27 17.94 11.45
CA GLU A 120 6.17 17.05 11.04
C GLU A 120 6.13 15.77 11.87
N SER A 121 7.22 15.35 12.51
CA SER A 121 7.23 14.16 13.37
C SER A 121 6.69 14.42 14.77
N PHE A 122 6.35 15.65 15.14
CA PHE A 122 5.87 15.98 16.49
C PHE A 122 4.49 16.61 16.40
N PRO A 123 3.41 15.80 16.43
CA PRO A 123 2.04 16.28 16.31
C PRO A 123 1.73 17.50 17.19
N LEU A 124 2.06 17.46 18.49
CA LEU A 124 1.76 18.58 19.38
C LEU A 124 2.64 19.78 19.10
N ARG A 125 3.94 19.57 18.86
CA ARG A 125 4.86 20.67 18.49
C ARG A 125 4.41 21.38 17.20
N LEU A 126 3.92 20.63 16.20
CA LEU A 126 3.40 21.17 14.95
C LEU A 126 2.22 22.11 15.22
N GLU A 127 1.21 21.66 15.98
CA GLU A 127 0.05 22.49 16.33
C GLU A 127 0.46 23.76 17.11
N VAL A 128 1.44 23.65 18.02
CA VAL A 128 1.97 24.79 18.77
C VAL A 128 2.67 25.81 17.87
N VAL A 129 3.45 25.34 16.90
CA VAL A 129 4.10 26.20 15.90
C VAL A 129 3.05 26.88 15.01
N ASP A 130 2.06 26.14 14.54
CA ASP A 130 0.97 26.66 13.68
C ASP A 130 0.11 27.68 14.41
N ALA A 131 -0.05 27.54 15.73
CA ALA A 131 -0.70 28.53 16.58
C ALA A 131 0.15 29.80 16.81
N GLY A 132 1.38 29.86 16.31
CA GLY A 132 2.30 31.00 16.44
C GLY A 132 3.01 31.06 17.79
N LEU A 133 3.18 29.93 18.46
CA LEU A 133 3.82 29.82 19.78
C LEU A 133 5.23 29.19 19.67
N VAL A 134 5.96 29.54 18.61
CA VAL A 134 7.25 28.93 18.24
C VAL A 134 8.27 28.94 19.39
N SER A 135 8.31 30.03 20.17
CA SER A 135 9.23 30.21 21.30
C SER A 135 9.07 29.15 22.40
N LEU A 136 7.92 28.46 22.47
CA LEU A 136 7.72 27.35 23.41
C LEU A 136 8.45 26.07 23.00
N THR A 137 8.97 26.02 21.78
CA THR A 137 9.59 24.82 21.18
C THR A 137 11.10 24.95 20.96
N GLU A 138 11.67 26.14 21.18
CA GLU A 138 13.09 26.44 20.93
C GLU A 138 14.02 25.78 21.95
N ASP A 139 13.59 25.69 23.22
CA ASP A 139 14.39 25.16 24.34
C ASP A 139 14.26 23.63 24.52
N LEU A 140 13.74 22.91 23.53
CA LEU A 140 13.52 21.47 23.64
C LEU A 140 14.78 20.69 23.23
N GLU A 141 15.28 19.83 24.12
CA GLU A 141 16.47 18.99 23.84
C GLU A 141 16.20 18.02 22.68
N PRO A 142 17.13 17.83 21.71
CA PRO A 142 17.02 16.88 20.59
C PRO A 142 16.60 15.46 21.02
N ILE A 143 15.77 14.77 20.22
CA ILE A 143 15.46 13.36 20.49
C ILE A 143 16.70 12.51 20.23
N TYR A 144 16.74 11.34 20.85
CA TYR A 144 17.82 10.40 20.61
C TYR A 144 17.74 9.85 19.19
N HIS A 145 18.83 9.99 18.43
CA HIS A 145 19.06 9.25 17.19
C HIS A 145 20.21 8.27 17.37
N PRO A 146 20.07 7.00 16.95
CA PRO A 146 21.16 6.04 17.05
C PRO A 146 22.43 6.45 16.29
N ILE A 147 22.29 7.23 15.22
CA ILE A 147 23.41 7.75 14.41
C ILE A 147 24.34 8.64 15.25
N ASP A 148 23.79 9.33 16.25
CA ASP A 148 24.55 10.27 17.09
C ASP A 148 25.25 9.57 18.28
N ASN A 149 25.03 8.26 18.45
CA ASN A 149 25.68 7.49 19.50
C ASN A 149 26.93 6.76 18.95
N PRO A 150 28.15 7.25 19.22
CA PRO A 150 29.39 6.65 18.71
C PRO A 150 29.64 5.21 19.21
N TYR A 151 28.90 4.75 20.23
CA TYR A 151 28.98 3.38 20.74
C TYR A 151 28.00 2.41 20.06
N SER A 152 27.04 2.89 19.25
CA SER A 152 26.07 2.01 18.58
C SER A 152 26.68 1.23 17.39
N ALA A 153 27.80 1.71 16.84
CA ALA A 153 28.46 1.08 15.68
C ALA A 153 29.19 -0.23 16.01
N THR A 154 29.51 -0.50 17.29
CA THR A 154 30.35 -1.64 17.67
C THR A 154 29.59 -2.95 17.93
N TYR A 155 28.26 -2.91 18.01
CA TYR A 155 27.46 -4.11 18.30
C TYR A 155 27.06 -4.95 17.06
N HIS A 156 27.18 -4.40 15.85
CA HIS A 156 26.71 -5.07 14.63
C HIS A 156 27.80 -5.77 13.78
N ASP A 157 29.08 -5.67 14.15
CA ASP A 157 30.20 -6.11 13.28
C ASP A 157 31.04 -7.30 13.81
N VAL A 158 30.54 -8.08 14.77
CA VAL A 158 31.22 -9.33 15.19
C VAL A 158 30.71 -10.51 14.35
N ALA A 159 31.14 -10.57 13.09
CA ALA A 159 30.99 -11.77 12.27
C ALA A 159 31.97 -12.87 12.73
N PRO A 160 31.55 -14.15 12.86
CA PRO A 160 32.46 -15.23 13.21
C PRO A 160 33.43 -15.51 12.05
N ALA A 161 34.73 -15.57 12.38
CA ALA A 161 35.83 -15.78 11.46
C ALA A 161 35.63 -17.05 10.60
N LYS A 162 35.50 -16.87 9.28
CA LYS A 162 35.46 -17.98 8.31
C LYS A 162 36.86 -18.55 8.13
N VAL A 163 37.04 -19.79 8.56
CA VAL A 163 38.21 -20.64 8.30
C VAL A 163 38.36 -20.87 6.79
N GLY A 164 39.54 -20.54 6.26
CA GLY A 164 39.85 -20.57 4.83
C GLY A 164 39.89 -21.98 4.23
N LYS A 165 39.28 -22.14 3.06
CA LYS A 165 39.50 -23.29 2.16
C LYS A 165 40.48 -22.90 1.06
N LYS A 166 41.56 -23.69 0.97
CA LYS A 166 42.63 -23.58 -0.04
C LYS A 166 42.05 -23.84 -1.44
N GLN A 167 42.37 -22.96 -2.39
CA GLN A 167 42.14 -23.15 -3.82
C GLN A 167 43.19 -24.13 -4.38
N ALA A 168 42.72 -25.19 -5.05
CA ALA A 168 43.54 -26.02 -5.92
C ALA A 168 43.32 -25.56 -7.37
N MET A 169 44.40 -25.19 -8.06
CA MET A 169 44.40 -24.89 -9.49
C MET A 169 44.32 -26.20 -10.27
N SER A 170 43.29 -26.33 -11.11
CA SER A 170 43.18 -27.40 -12.11
C SER A 170 43.13 -26.76 -13.49
N THR A 171 44.17 -27.02 -14.27
CA THR A 171 44.25 -26.76 -15.69
C THR A 171 43.64 -27.95 -16.44
N SER A 172 42.60 -27.72 -17.25
CA SER A 172 42.18 -28.74 -18.22
C SER A 172 41.54 -28.13 -19.46
N ALA A 173 41.96 -28.67 -20.60
CA ALA A 173 41.76 -28.23 -21.96
C ALA A 173 40.29 -28.19 -22.44
N SER A 174 40.06 -27.27 -23.36
CA SER A 174 38.81 -27.02 -24.08
C SER A 174 38.38 -28.18 -24.99
N LYS A 175 37.20 -28.75 -24.73
CA LYS A 175 36.43 -29.58 -25.68
C LYS A 175 35.27 -28.76 -26.29
N PRO A 176 34.88 -29.01 -27.55
CA PRO A 176 33.80 -28.29 -28.21
C PRO A 176 32.45 -28.65 -27.58
N ALA A 177 31.73 -27.61 -27.13
CA ALA A 177 30.49 -27.72 -26.39
C ALA A 177 29.32 -28.10 -27.31
N SER A 178 28.80 -29.33 -27.13
CA SER A 178 27.47 -29.66 -27.64
C SER A 178 26.43 -28.90 -26.81
N GLN A 179 25.76 -27.95 -27.45
CA GLN A 179 24.70 -27.16 -26.83
C GLN A 179 23.46 -28.04 -26.68
N LYS A 180 23.37 -28.79 -25.58
CA LYS A 180 22.08 -29.33 -25.15
C LYS A 180 21.17 -28.16 -24.78
N PRO A 181 19.94 -28.07 -25.30
CA PRO A 181 19.00 -27.03 -24.92
C PRO A 181 18.74 -27.14 -23.42
N LYS A 182 19.30 -26.20 -22.66
CA LYS A 182 18.99 -26.04 -21.24
C LYS A 182 17.57 -25.50 -21.15
N VAL A 183 16.60 -26.41 -21.07
CA VAL A 183 15.27 -26.07 -20.53
C VAL A 183 15.51 -25.76 -19.05
N GLY A 184 15.87 -24.51 -18.77
CA GLY A 184 16.03 -24.04 -17.41
C GLY A 184 14.68 -24.24 -16.72
N LYS A 185 14.64 -25.10 -15.70
CA LYS A 185 13.49 -25.16 -14.78
C LYS A 185 13.28 -23.73 -14.30
N SER A 186 12.20 -23.10 -14.74
CA SER A 186 11.79 -21.81 -14.20
C SER A 186 11.78 -21.95 -12.68
N ALA A 187 12.33 -20.97 -11.98
CA ALA A 187 12.35 -21.02 -10.53
C ALA A 187 10.91 -21.29 -10.05
N PRO A 188 10.69 -22.17 -9.04
CA PRO A 188 9.35 -22.58 -8.60
C PRO A 188 8.45 -21.39 -8.19
N ASN A 189 9.03 -20.21 -8.00
CA ASN A 189 8.37 -18.95 -7.69
C ASN A 189 7.98 -18.08 -8.89
N TYR A 190 8.21 -18.53 -10.12
CA TYR A 190 7.81 -17.78 -11.32
C TYR A 190 6.30 -17.92 -11.57
N ASP A 191 5.69 -16.90 -12.18
CA ASP A 191 4.27 -16.91 -12.60
C ASP A 191 3.27 -17.33 -11.51
N LYS A 192 3.10 -16.45 -10.50
CA LYS A 192 2.16 -16.66 -9.38
C LYS A 192 0.69 -16.70 -9.82
N LEU A 193 0.37 -16.19 -11.01
CA LEU A 193 -0.99 -16.12 -11.58
C LEU A 193 -1.28 -17.28 -12.54
N ALA A 194 -0.51 -18.37 -12.52
CA ALA A 194 -0.69 -19.50 -13.42
C ALA A 194 -2.09 -20.16 -13.32
N GLY A 195 -2.74 -20.09 -12.15
CA GLY A 195 -4.10 -20.58 -11.93
C GLY A 195 -5.20 -19.52 -12.16
N ALA A 196 -4.85 -18.33 -12.65
CA ALA A 196 -5.82 -17.30 -13.01
C ALA A 196 -6.24 -17.44 -14.50
N PRO A 197 -7.37 -16.84 -14.90
CA PRO A 197 -7.78 -16.83 -16.31
C PRO A 197 -6.70 -16.23 -17.24
N PRO A 198 -6.68 -16.65 -18.53
CA PRO A 198 -5.74 -16.13 -19.50
C PRO A 198 -5.76 -14.59 -19.56
N CYS A 199 -4.58 -13.97 -19.58
CA CYS A 199 -4.49 -12.50 -19.54
C CYS A 199 -4.94 -11.81 -20.84
N ASN A 200 -5.20 -12.55 -21.92
CA ASN A 200 -5.61 -12.04 -23.23
C ASN A 200 -7.09 -12.34 -23.54
N LEU A 201 -7.91 -12.57 -22.51
CA LEU A 201 -9.36 -12.52 -22.64
C LEU A 201 -9.82 -11.10 -22.98
N ASP A 202 -10.85 -11.00 -23.81
CA ASP A 202 -11.49 -9.73 -24.14
C ASP A 202 -12.27 -9.17 -22.92
N PHE A 203 -12.55 -7.86 -22.96
CA PHE A 203 -13.44 -7.22 -21.97
C PHE A 203 -14.87 -7.19 -22.52
N PRO A 204 -15.89 -7.50 -21.71
CA PRO A 204 -17.27 -7.44 -22.16
C PRO A 204 -17.79 -6.00 -22.12
N ASN A 205 -19.01 -5.81 -22.62
CA ASN A 205 -19.76 -4.59 -22.38
C ASN A 205 -20.34 -4.62 -20.97
N GLY A 206 -19.99 -3.65 -20.13
CA GLY A 206 -20.56 -3.55 -18.78
C GLY A 206 -19.65 -2.84 -17.77
N ASN A 207 -20.05 -2.95 -16.50
CA ASN A 207 -19.37 -2.36 -15.36
C ASN A 207 -18.67 -3.43 -14.54
N MET A 208 -17.46 -3.12 -14.05
CA MET A 208 -16.71 -3.99 -13.15
C MET A 208 -15.94 -3.13 -12.15
N THR A 209 -16.02 -3.45 -10.86
CA THR A 209 -15.19 -2.77 -9.85
C THR A 209 -13.72 -3.15 -10.04
N LEU A 210 -12.81 -2.34 -9.49
CA LEU A 210 -11.39 -2.69 -9.50
C LEU A 210 -11.10 -3.99 -8.72
N MET A 211 -11.90 -4.28 -7.68
CA MET A 211 -11.76 -5.49 -6.87
C MET A 211 -12.25 -6.75 -7.60
N GLU A 212 -13.32 -6.65 -8.39
CA GLU A 212 -13.75 -7.73 -9.28
C GLU A 212 -12.66 -8.08 -10.30
N ILE A 213 -12.05 -7.07 -10.92
CA ILE A 213 -10.98 -7.28 -11.88
C ILE A 213 -9.75 -7.91 -11.21
N ALA A 214 -9.35 -7.44 -10.03
CA ALA A 214 -8.23 -8.02 -9.29
C ALA A 214 -8.48 -9.47 -8.85
N THR A 215 -9.74 -9.81 -8.58
CA THR A 215 -10.14 -11.13 -8.06
C THR A 215 -10.34 -12.13 -9.19
N PHE A 216 -11.12 -11.80 -10.22
CA PHE A 216 -11.47 -12.73 -11.29
C PHE A 216 -10.49 -12.66 -12.47
N LEU A 217 -9.93 -11.49 -12.77
CA LEU A 217 -9.15 -11.24 -13.99
C LEU A 217 -7.82 -10.50 -13.71
N PRO A 218 -6.96 -10.97 -12.79
CA PRO A 218 -5.77 -10.23 -12.38
C PRO A 218 -4.78 -9.99 -13.54
N GLY A 219 -4.79 -10.85 -14.55
CA GLY A 219 -3.98 -10.67 -15.77
C GLY A 219 -4.38 -9.47 -16.63
N SER A 220 -5.61 -8.97 -16.48
CA SER A 220 -6.16 -7.85 -17.26
C SER A 220 -5.46 -6.53 -16.99
N PHE A 221 -4.76 -6.37 -15.86
CA PHE A 221 -3.92 -5.21 -15.55
C PHE A 221 -2.75 -5.00 -16.54
N LYS A 222 -2.58 -5.90 -17.51
CA LYS A 222 -1.69 -5.69 -18.65
C LYS A 222 -2.31 -4.84 -19.79
N SER A 223 -3.58 -4.47 -19.70
CA SER A 223 -4.26 -3.61 -20.69
C SER A 223 -3.92 -2.14 -20.45
N TRP A 224 -3.64 -1.37 -21.50
CA TRP A 224 -3.41 0.08 -21.38
C TRP A 224 -4.63 0.81 -20.82
N ASP A 225 -5.84 0.44 -21.23
CA ASP A 225 -7.07 1.12 -20.81
C ASP A 225 -7.33 0.88 -19.32
N LEU A 226 -7.06 -0.34 -18.85
CA LEU A 226 -7.18 -0.64 -17.43
C LEU A 226 -6.04 -0.01 -16.60
N ILE A 227 -4.82 0.06 -17.13
CA ILE A 227 -3.72 0.79 -16.48
C ILE A 227 -4.09 2.27 -16.33
N ASP A 228 -4.57 2.90 -17.40
CA ASP A 228 -4.99 4.31 -17.39
C ASP A 228 -6.11 4.53 -16.36
N ARG A 229 -7.17 3.72 -16.40
CA ARG A 229 -8.28 3.76 -15.44
C ARG A 229 -7.77 3.64 -14.00
N ALA A 230 -7.01 2.59 -13.70
CA ALA A 230 -6.57 2.30 -12.34
C ALA A 230 -5.58 3.36 -11.83
N CYS A 231 -4.56 3.70 -12.62
CA CYS A 231 -3.50 4.62 -12.17
C CYS A 231 -3.98 6.07 -12.09
N PHE A 232 -4.88 6.55 -12.98
CA PHE A 232 -5.46 7.88 -12.83
C PHE A 232 -6.34 8.02 -11.58
N ASN A 233 -6.94 6.91 -11.13
CA ASN A 233 -7.68 6.85 -9.87
C ASN A 233 -6.79 6.55 -8.65
N GLY A 234 -5.46 6.53 -8.81
CA GLY A 234 -4.51 6.43 -7.69
C GLY A 234 -4.05 5.01 -7.37
N ALA A 235 -4.38 4.01 -8.20
CA ALA A 235 -3.90 2.65 -7.99
C ALA A 235 -2.36 2.58 -8.13
N SER A 236 -1.74 1.90 -7.18
CA SER A 236 -0.32 1.54 -7.24
C SER A 236 -0.18 0.03 -7.49
N SER A 237 1.03 -0.41 -7.85
CA SER A 237 1.29 -1.86 -7.92
C SER A 237 1.12 -2.55 -6.55
N ALA A 238 1.30 -1.82 -5.45
CA ALA A 238 1.15 -2.34 -4.11
C ALA A 238 -0.32 -2.51 -3.71
N SER A 239 -1.19 -1.55 -4.05
CA SER A 239 -2.63 -1.68 -3.81
C SER A 239 -3.22 -2.80 -4.67
N ILE A 240 -2.86 -2.87 -5.96
CA ILE A 240 -3.29 -3.98 -6.84
C ILE A 240 -2.80 -5.34 -6.31
N ALA A 241 -1.54 -5.45 -5.85
CA ALA A 241 -1.05 -6.69 -5.24
C ALA A 241 -1.85 -7.08 -3.99
N THR A 242 -2.22 -6.10 -3.17
CA THR A 242 -3.04 -6.31 -1.96
C THR A 242 -4.42 -6.86 -2.33
N MET A 243 -5.08 -6.26 -3.31
CA MET A 243 -6.39 -6.69 -3.81
C MET A 243 -6.34 -8.11 -4.38
N ILE A 244 -5.35 -8.42 -5.24
CA ILE A 244 -5.17 -9.78 -5.79
C ILE A 244 -4.95 -10.81 -4.68
N ASN A 245 -4.06 -10.51 -3.72
CA ASN A 245 -3.76 -11.42 -2.61
C ASN A 245 -4.91 -11.62 -1.62
N ASN A 246 -5.89 -10.70 -1.60
CA ASN A 246 -7.10 -10.87 -0.82
C ASN A 246 -8.11 -11.76 -1.57
N GLY A 247 -8.35 -11.44 -2.85
CA GLY A 247 -9.38 -12.12 -3.65
C GLY A 247 -9.00 -13.53 -4.10
N ARG A 248 -7.71 -13.84 -4.29
CA ARG A 248 -7.27 -15.12 -4.87
C ARG A 248 -6.36 -15.93 -3.96
N ASP A 249 -6.53 -17.24 -4.03
CA ASP A 249 -5.52 -18.19 -3.60
C ASP A 249 -4.64 -18.58 -4.79
N MET A 250 -3.34 -18.64 -4.58
CA MET A 250 -2.37 -18.90 -5.63
C MET A 250 -1.48 -20.05 -5.18
N ASP A 251 -1.43 -21.12 -5.96
CA ASP A 251 -0.67 -22.34 -5.62
C ASP A 251 0.81 -22.07 -5.31
N ARG A 252 1.36 -21.01 -5.91
CA ARG A 252 2.75 -20.59 -5.72
C ARG A 252 2.88 -19.54 -4.61
N GLY A 253 1.86 -19.30 -3.79
CA GLY A 253 1.82 -18.27 -2.76
C GLY A 253 1.55 -16.85 -3.29
N LYS A 254 1.55 -15.90 -2.35
CA LYS A 254 1.19 -14.49 -2.60
C LYS A 254 1.99 -13.85 -3.75
N ILE A 255 1.32 -13.01 -4.54
CA ILE A 255 1.97 -12.20 -5.57
C ILE A 255 2.66 -10.99 -4.91
N PRO A 256 3.98 -10.82 -5.09
CA PRO A 256 4.67 -9.66 -4.52
C PRO A 256 4.42 -8.40 -5.36
N ASN A 257 4.52 -7.23 -4.73
CA ASN A 257 4.37 -5.92 -5.38
C ASN A 257 5.22 -5.79 -6.66
N ASN A 258 6.48 -6.23 -6.63
CA ASN A 258 7.37 -6.18 -7.79
C ASN A 258 6.84 -7.01 -8.99
N SER A 259 6.13 -8.11 -8.76
CA SER A 259 5.53 -8.89 -9.86
C SER A 259 4.39 -8.12 -10.53
N VAL A 260 3.55 -7.43 -9.75
CA VAL A 260 2.51 -6.54 -10.27
C VAL A 260 3.12 -5.35 -11.00
N TYR A 261 4.16 -4.73 -10.44
CA TYR A 261 4.91 -3.67 -11.13
C TYR A 261 5.42 -4.13 -12.51
N ARG A 262 6.02 -5.33 -12.59
CA ARG A 262 6.47 -5.90 -13.87
C ARG A 262 5.32 -6.17 -14.85
N MET A 263 4.16 -6.56 -14.33
CA MET A 263 2.93 -6.75 -15.11
C MET A 263 2.46 -5.45 -15.77
N LEU A 264 2.51 -4.33 -15.03
CA LEU A 264 2.15 -2.99 -15.54
C LEU A 264 3.24 -2.42 -16.48
N LYS A 265 4.52 -2.62 -16.13
CA LYS A 265 5.66 -2.01 -16.82
C LYS A 265 5.77 -2.43 -18.29
N GLY A 266 5.55 -3.70 -18.60
CA GLY A 266 5.68 -4.20 -19.98
C GLY A 266 4.81 -3.46 -20.99
N PRO A 267 3.48 -3.37 -20.75
CA PRO A 267 2.57 -2.54 -21.55
C PRO A 267 2.96 -1.07 -21.57
N ILE A 268 3.33 -0.48 -20.42
CA ILE A 268 3.78 0.92 -20.33
C ILE A 268 4.95 1.19 -21.28
N ASP A 269 6.00 0.38 -21.21
CA ASP A 269 7.19 0.50 -22.06
C ASP A 269 6.85 0.36 -23.55
N LYS A 270 5.88 -0.50 -23.89
CA LYS A 270 5.43 -0.66 -25.27
C LYS A 270 4.71 0.59 -25.77
N ARG A 271 3.82 1.19 -24.95
CA ARG A 271 3.13 2.43 -25.33
C ARG A 271 4.11 3.58 -25.52
N ALA A 272 5.04 3.74 -24.58
CA ALA A 272 6.07 4.78 -24.64
C ALA A 272 6.96 4.72 -25.91
N LYS A 273 7.11 3.52 -26.50
CA LYS A 273 7.83 3.34 -27.78
C LYS A 273 6.98 3.67 -29.00
N LEU A 274 5.66 3.52 -28.91
CA LEU A 274 4.72 3.73 -30.01
C LEU A 274 4.21 5.17 -30.08
N ASP A 275 4.11 5.82 -28.92
CA ASP A 275 3.62 7.19 -28.78
C ASP A 275 4.64 8.01 -27.97
N PRO A 276 5.37 8.93 -28.62
CA PRO A 276 6.35 9.80 -27.95
C PRO A 276 5.76 10.61 -26.80
N ALA A 277 4.45 10.89 -26.80
CA ALA A 277 3.78 11.59 -25.71
C ALA A 277 3.82 10.81 -24.39
N TRP A 278 4.11 9.51 -24.43
CA TRP A 278 4.25 8.63 -23.27
C TRP A 278 5.72 8.31 -22.92
N THR A 279 6.68 9.04 -23.49
CA THR A 279 8.11 8.85 -23.16
C THR A 279 8.36 9.10 -21.68
N GLY A 280 9.08 8.20 -21.01
CA GLY A 280 9.35 8.29 -19.57
C GLY A 280 8.19 7.86 -18.67
N TRP A 281 7.11 7.31 -19.26
CA TRP A 281 5.95 6.90 -18.50
C TRP A 281 6.31 5.76 -17.55
N THR A 282 5.91 5.91 -16.28
CA THR A 282 5.95 4.88 -15.26
C THR A 282 4.63 4.89 -14.48
N THR A 283 4.38 3.85 -13.69
CA THR A 283 3.25 3.84 -12.75
C THR A 283 3.31 5.01 -11.76
N GLY A 284 4.52 5.47 -11.39
CA GLY A 284 4.72 6.57 -10.46
C GLY A 284 4.51 7.96 -11.08
N THR A 285 4.77 8.11 -12.38
CA THR A 285 4.62 9.37 -13.12
C THR A 285 3.32 9.48 -13.89
N HIS A 286 2.43 8.47 -13.83
CA HIS A 286 1.22 8.40 -14.64
C HIS A 286 0.30 9.63 -14.51
N SER A 287 0.19 10.21 -13.30
CA SER A 287 -0.62 11.41 -13.06
C SER A 287 -0.10 12.69 -13.76
N GLN A 288 1.13 12.68 -14.29
CA GLN A 288 1.73 13.80 -15.02
C GLN A 288 1.32 13.80 -16.50
N TYR A 289 0.74 12.69 -17.00
CA TYR A 289 0.30 12.57 -18.39
C TYR A 289 -1.13 13.10 -18.55
N PRO A 290 -1.47 13.67 -19.72
CA PRO A 290 -2.80 14.18 -19.97
C PRO A 290 -3.82 13.03 -19.92
N ARG A 291 -4.91 13.27 -19.21
CA ARG A 291 -6.06 12.34 -19.19
C ARG A 291 -6.70 12.33 -20.59
N PRO A 292 -7.19 11.19 -21.08
CA PRO A 292 -8.01 11.14 -22.28
C PRO A 292 -9.20 12.11 -22.19
N PRO A 293 -9.63 12.75 -23.30
CA PRO A 293 -10.72 13.74 -23.27
C PRO A 293 -12.02 13.23 -22.64
N ASN A 294 -12.32 11.94 -22.80
CA ASN A 294 -13.52 11.29 -22.28
C ASN A 294 -13.27 10.53 -20.96
N TYR A 295 -12.16 10.81 -20.27
CA TYR A 295 -11.86 10.16 -19.00
C TYR A 295 -12.83 10.62 -17.92
N ASN A 296 -13.55 9.67 -17.33
CA ASN A 296 -14.43 9.89 -16.21
C ASN A 296 -13.93 9.08 -14.99
N PRO A 297 -13.45 9.74 -13.91
CA PRO A 297 -12.95 9.04 -12.73
C PRO A 297 -14.04 8.23 -11.99
N ALA A 298 -15.31 8.59 -12.17
CA ALA A 298 -16.44 7.88 -11.59
C ALA A 298 -16.90 6.66 -12.43
N SER A 299 -16.35 6.48 -13.64
CA SER A 299 -16.72 5.36 -14.50
C SER A 299 -16.03 4.08 -14.06
N VAL A 300 -16.80 3.02 -13.89
CA VAL A 300 -16.33 1.64 -13.67
C VAL A 300 -16.55 0.76 -14.89
N SER A 301 -16.94 1.34 -16.02
CA SER A 301 -17.18 0.60 -17.26
C SER A 301 -15.86 0.05 -17.82
N VAL A 302 -15.93 -1.17 -18.34
CA VAL A 302 -14.85 -1.82 -19.11
C VAL A 302 -15.20 -1.95 -20.60
N THR A 303 -16.34 -1.37 -21.01
CA THR A 303 -16.81 -1.37 -22.40
C THR A 303 -15.74 -0.78 -23.32
N ALA A 304 -15.47 -1.48 -24.42
CA ALA A 304 -14.47 -1.10 -25.43
C ALA A 304 -13.01 -1.03 -24.92
N PHE A 305 -12.71 -1.58 -23.74
CA PHE A 305 -11.32 -1.71 -23.30
C PHE A 305 -10.59 -2.69 -24.21
N ARG A 306 -9.36 -2.35 -24.60
CA ARG A 306 -8.49 -3.23 -25.37
C ARG A 306 -8.01 -4.36 -24.47
N ARG A 307 -8.08 -5.59 -24.95
CA ARG A 307 -7.46 -6.72 -24.28
C ARG A 307 -5.94 -6.54 -24.12
N PRO A 308 -5.33 -7.15 -23.11
CA PRO A 308 -3.88 -7.15 -23.02
C PRO A 308 -3.20 -7.92 -24.17
N ALA A 309 -2.21 -7.28 -24.82
CA ALA A 309 -1.36 -7.94 -25.80
C ALA A 309 -0.18 -8.66 -25.12
N ASN A 310 -0.28 -9.98 -24.95
CA ASN A 310 0.75 -10.78 -24.28
C ASN A 310 1.97 -11.07 -25.17
N GLY A 311 2.80 -10.03 -25.38
CA GLY A 311 4.08 -10.19 -26.07
C GLY A 311 3.90 -10.67 -27.51
N LYS A 312 4.27 -11.94 -27.76
CA LYS A 312 4.20 -12.61 -29.07
C LYS A 312 2.82 -13.16 -29.40
N ASN A 313 1.96 -13.39 -28.39
CA ASN A 313 0.62 -13.88 -28.61
C ASN A 313 -0.35 -12.70 -28.68
N LEU A 314 -0.74 -12.35 -29.89
CA LEU A 314 -1.72 -11.29 -30.18
C LEU A 314 -3.15 -11.85 -30.32
N ALA A 315 -3.28 -13.19 -30.39
CA ALA A 315 -4.58 -13.83 -30.50
C ALA A 315 -5.40 -13.62 -29.22
N ALA A 316 -6.72 -13.54 -29.39
CA ALA A 316 -7.65 -13.61 -28.27
C ALA A 316 -7.44 -14.95 -27.57
N ALA A 317 -7.60 -14.98 -26.25
CA ALA A 317 -7.91 -16.26 -25.62
C ALA A 317 -9.34 -16.64 -26.01
N ASP A 318 -9.59 -17.94 -26.18
CA ASP A 318 -10.94 -18.44 -26.33
C ASP A 318 -11.77 -18.08 -25.09
N SER A 319 -13.07 -17.87 -25.30
CA SER A 319 -14.02 -17.62 -24.23
C SER A 319 -14.01 -18.78 -23.22
N ILE A 320 -14.18 -18.45 -21.95
CA ILE A 320 -14.16 -19.43 -20.85
C ILE A 320 -15.49 -19.42 -20.12
N SER A 321 -15.89 -20.53 -19.51
CA SER A 321 -17.10 -20.53 -18.69
C SER A 321 -17.00 -19.48 -17.57
N LEU A 322 -18.06 -18.69 -17.36
CA LEU A 322 -18.12 -17.72 -16.25
C LEU A 322 -17.94 -18.40 -14.89
N ARG A 323 -18.44 -19.64 -14.75
CA ARG A 323 -18.21 -20.46 -13.55
C ARG A 323 -16.72 -20.71 -13.29
N ASP A 324 -15.92 -20.86 -14.34
CA ASP A 324 -14.49 -21.14 -14.21
C ASP A 324 -13.70 -19.93 -13.69
N LEU A 325 -14.25 -18.71 -13.75
CA LEU A 325 -13.66 -17.55 -13.07
C LEU A 325 -13.60 -17.71 -11.54
N ALA A 326 -14.47 -18.56 -10.96
CA ALA A 326 -14.47 -18.87 -9.53
C ALA A 326 -13.31 -19.79 -9.10
N LYS A 327 -12.59 -20.41 -10.05
CA LYS A 327 -11.43 -21.27 -9.72
C LYS A 327 -10.30 -20.43 -9.12
N GLY A 328 -9.80 -20.86 -7.96
CA GLY A 328 -8.71 -20.18 -7.24
C GLY A 328 -9.12 -18.86 -6.57
N ILE A 329 -10.42 -18.62 -6.37
CA ILE A 329 -10.91 -17.50 -5.58
C ILE A 329 -10.81 -17.86 -4.10
N LYS A 330 -10.16 -17.00 -3.32
CA LYS A 330 -10.05 -17.11 -1.86
C LYS A 330 -11.25 -16.45 -1.18
N THR A 331 -11.59 -15.24 -1.63
CA THR A 331 -12.69 -14.45 -1.10
C THR A 331 -13.41 -13.82 -2.28
N PHE A 332 -14.71 -14.11 -2.43
CA PHE A 332 -15.53 -13.38 -3.39
C PHE A 332 -15.61 -11.90 -3.00
N PRO A 333 -15.59 -10.96 -3.97
CA PRO A 333 -15.94 -9.58 -3.66
C PRO A 333 -17.33 -9.52 -3.02
N SER A 334 -17.54 -8.54 -2.14
CA SER A 334 -18.78 -8.34 -1.39
C SER A 334 -19.07 -6.84 -1.23
N ASP A 335 -20.24 -6.50 -0.70
CA ASP A 335 -20.66 -5.12 -0.44
C ASP A 335 -20.47 -4.16 -1.63
N TYR A 336 -19.54 -3.21 -1.52
CA TYR A 336 -19.22 -2.21 -2.53
C TYR A 336 -18.03 -2.60 -3.41
N ASP A 337 -17.39 -3.73 -3.11
CA ASP A 337 -16.39 -4.35 -3.97
C ASP A 337 -17.02 -5.28 -5.01
N ALA A 338 -18.26 -5.70 -4.80
CA ALA A 338 -19.04 -6.50 -5.73
C ALA A 338 -20.02 -5.65 -6.56
N LEU A 339 -20.07 -5.95 -7.86
CA LEU A 339 -21.02 -5.41 -8.82
C LEU A 339 -21.51 -6.54 -9.75
N ASP A 340 -21.48 -6.34 -11.06
CA ASP A 340 -22.12 -7.24 -12.03
C ASP A 340 -21.31 -8.53 -12.25
N LEU A 341 -19.97 -8.46 -12.24
CA LEU A 341 -19.13 -9.65 -12.48
C LEU A 341 -19.22 -10.65 -11.34
N THR A 342 -19.25 -10.17 -10.10
CA THR A 342 -19.42 -11.02 -8.91
C THR A 342 -20.76 -11.76 -8.96
N ARG A 343 -21.84 -11.04 -9.29
CA ARG A 343 -23.19 -11.62 -9.39
C ARG A 343 -23.28 -12.63 -10.54
N ALA A 344 -22.72 -12.30 -11.70
CA ALA A 344 -22.66 -13.20 -12.86
C ALA A 344 -21.91 -14.51 -12.53
N VAL A 345 -20.72 -14.40 -11.93
CA VAL A 345 -19.92 -15.59 -11.58
C VAL A 345 -20.64 -16.44 -10.53
N ARG A 346 -21.21 -15.84 -9.48
CA ARG A 346 -21.97 -16.56 -8.44
C ARG A 346 -23.19 -17.27 -9.04
N HIS A 347 -23.96 -16.59 -9.87
CA HIS A 347 -25.11 -17.18 -10.56
C HIS A 347 -24.72 -18.43 -11.34
N CYS A 348 -23.63 -18.39 -12.12
CA CYS A 348 -23.12 -19.55 -12.86
C CYS A 348 -22.52 -20.67 -11.99
N VAL A 349 -22.08 -20.36 -10.77
CA VAL A 349 -21.64 -21.37 -9.79
C VAL A 349 -22.85 -22.10 -9.18
N GLU A 350 -23.92 -21.37 -8.90
CA GLU A 350 -25.16 -21.89 -8.31
C GLU A 350 -26.05 -22.63 -9.31
N HIS A 351 -25.94 -22.28 -10.60
CA HIS A 351 -26.70 -22.88 -11.71
C HIS A 351 -25.75 -23.54 -12.72
N PRO A 352 -25.03 -24.62 -12.34
CA PRO A 352 -23.98 -25.22 -13.15
C PRO A 352 -24.48 -25.87 -14.45
N GLU A 353 -25.80 -26.06 -14.60
CA GLU A 353 -26.46 -26.51 -15.82
C GLU A 353 -26.58 -25.43 -16.90
N GLN A 354 -26.42 -24.15 -16.51
CA GLN A 354 -26.44 -23.03 -17.45
C GLN A 354 -25.02 -22.77 -17.96
N GLU A 355 -24.82 -22.91 -19.27
CA GLU A 355 -23.53 -22.65 -19.91
C GLU A 355 -23.42 -21.21 -20.39
N TRP A 356 -22.90 -20.35 -19.53
CA TRP A 356 -22.57 -18.96 -19.87
C TRP A 356 -21.06 -18.78 -19.99
N TYR A 357 -20.62 -18.06 -21.03
CA TYR A 357 -19.22 -17.85 -21.35
C TYR A 357 -18.80 -16.37 -21.22
N TYR A 358 -17.62 -16.15 -20.65
CA TYR A 358 -16.95 -14.87 -20.58
C TYR A 358 -15.97 -14.74 -21.76
N PRO A 359 -15.92 -13.59 -22.46
CA PRO A 359 -16.72 -12.38 -22.23
C PRO A 359 -18.04 -12.32 -23.01
N ASP A 360 -18.27 -13.26 -23.93
CA ASP A 360 -19.29 -13.15 -24.97
C ASP A 360 -20.73 -13.00 -24.43
N ASP A 361 -21.11 -13.83 -23.46
CA ASP A 361 -22.49 -13.85 -22.95
C ASP A 361 -22.68 -12.98 -21.71
N TYR A 362 -21.62 -12.31 -21.23
CA TYR A 362 -21.63 -11.56 -19.98
C TYR A 362 -22.75 -10.51 -19.92
N ALA A 363 -22.91 -9.72 -20.98
CA ALA A 363 -23.87 -8.63 -21.00
C ALA A 363 -25.33 -9.16 -21.01
N GLU A 364 -25.56 -10.26 -21.73
CA GLU A 364 -26.84 -10.93 -21.77
C GLU A 364 -27.18 -11.54 -20.41
N LEU A 365 -26.26 -12.29 -19.80
CA LEU A 365 -26.46 -12.84 -18.46
C LEU A 365 -26.77 -11.73 -17.45
N VAL A 366 -25.97 -10.66 -17.42
CA VAL A 366 -26.19 -9.54 -16.48
C VAL A 366 -27.58 -8.92 -16.65
N SER A 367 -28.10 -8.84 -17.88
CA SER A 367 -29.47 -8.35 -18.13
C SER A 367 -30.57 -9.27 -17.59
N GLN A 368 -30.27 -10.56 -17.41
CA GLN A 368 -31.19 -11.60 -16.94
C GLN A 368 -31.00 -11.96 -15.46
N LEU A 369 -29.99 -11.41 -14.79
CA LEU A 369 -29.70 -11.75 -13.40
C LEU A 369 -30.91 -11.46 -12.50
N PRO A 370 -31.35 -12.44 -11.69
CA PRO A 370 -32.40 -12.20 -10.71
C PRO A 370 -31.91 -11.23 -9.61
N GLN A 371 -32.85 -10.82 -8.77
CA GLN A 371 -32.48 -10.16 -7.52
C GLN A 371 -31.81 -11.19 -6.60
N ASP A 372 -30.54 -10.97 -6.30
CA ASP A 372 -29.77 -11.83 -5.40
C ASP A 372 -30.09 -11.43 -3.94
N PRO A 373 -30.45 -12.37 -3.05
CA PRO A 373 -30.71 -12.08 -1.64
C PRO A 373 -29.53 -11.44 -0.90
N GLU A 374 -28.29 -11.84 -1.20
CA GLU A 374 -27.07 -11.25 -0.61
C GLU A 374 -26.82 -9.83 -1.14
N PHE A 375 -27.28 -9.57 -2.36
CA PHE A 375 -27.28 -8.24 -2.96
C PHE A 375 -28.68 -7.66 -3.07
N ALA A 376 -29.53 -7.83 -2.04
CA ALA A 376 -30.92 -7.37 -2.07
C ALA A 376 -31.07 -5.87 -2.40
N LYS A 377 -30.00 -5.08 -2.16
CA LYS A 377 -29.89 -3.66 -2.56
C LYS A 377 -29.91 -3.41 -4.07
N TYR A 378 -29.68 -4.42 -4.91
CA TYR A 378 -29.66 -4.28 -6.37
C TYR A 378 -30.93 -4.85 -6.99
N PRO A 379 -31.51 -4.16 -8.00
CA PRO A 379 -32.61 -4.70 -8.75
C PRO A 379 -32.16 -5.88 -9.64
N PRO A 380 -33.11 -6.68 -10.18
CA PRO A 380 -32.84 -7.57 -11.29
C PRO A 380 -32.17 -6.82 -12.45
N GLY A 381 -31.29 -7.51 -13.18
CA GLY A 381 -30.50 -6.91 -14.26
C GLY A 381 -29.21 -6.22 -13.76
N PRO A 382 -28.66 -5.26 -14.53
CA PRO A 382 -27.43 -4.54 -14.18
C PRO A 382 -27.56 -3.74 -12.88
N ALA A 383 -26.57 -3.86 -11.99
CA ALA A 383 -26.56 -3.13 -10.73
C ALA A 383 -26.25 -1.64 -10.95
N PRO A 384 -26.94 -0.72 -10.25
CA PRO A 384 -26.61 0.70 -10.31
C PRO A 384 -25.22 0.96 -9.69
N VAL A 385 -24.38 1.70 -10.41
CA VAL A 385 -23.06 2.12 -9.92
C VAL A 385 -23.24 3.18 -8.83
N GLN A 386 -22.70 2.91 -7.64
CA GLN A 386 -22.66 3.83 -6.52
C GLN A 386 -21.26 4.42 -6.37
N GLN A 387 -21.13 5.52 -5.63
CA GLN A 387 -19.84 6.19 -5.41
C GLN A 387 -18.79 5.24 -4.82
N GLN A 388 -19.22 4.32 -3.95
CA GLN A 388 -18.37 3.36 -3.28
C GLN A 388 -17.87 2.24 -4.21
N HIS A 389 -18.51 2.01 -5.36
CA HIS A 389 -18.07 1.05 -6.38
C HIS A 389 -16.93 1.62 -7.23
N GLN A 390 -16.78 2.95 -7.28
CA GLN A 390 -15.77 3.62 -8.07
C GLN A 390 -14.37 3.20 -7.63
N ASP A 391 -13.39 3.32 -8.53
CA ASP A 391 -12.02 2.88 -8.27
C ASP A 391 -11.44 3.58 -7.04
N ALA A 392 -11.71 4.88 -6.85
CA ALA A 392 -11.28 5.62 -5.67
C ALA A 392 -11.86 5.03 -4.37
N GLY A 393 -13.13 4.63 -4.37
CA GLY A 393 -13.79 3.98 -3.25
C GLY A 393 -13.20 2.59 -2.95
N CYS A 394 -12.93 1.80 -4.00
CA CYS A 394 -12.24 0.52 -3.87
C CYS A 394 -10.83 0.72 -3.29
N LEU A 395 -10.06 1.65 -3.86
CA LEU A 395 -8.68 1.92 -3.43
C LEU A 395 -8.61 2.43 -2.00
N ALA A 396 -9.56 3.24 -1.54
CA ALA A 396 -9.62 3.69 -0.16
C ALA A 396 -9.80 2.52 0.83
N ARG A 397 -10.55 1.47 0.46
CA ARG A 397 -10.72 0.27 1.29
C ARG A 397 -9.48 -0.63 1.30
N TRP A 398 -8.83 -0.77 0.13
CA TRP A 398 -7.78 -1.78 -0.07
C TRP A 398 -6.36 -1.26 0.05
N THR A 399 -6.18 0.07 0.08
CA THR A 399 -4.90 0.72 0.29
C THR A 399 -4.80 1.10 1.76
N THR A 400 -4.31 0.17 2.58
CA THR A 400 -4.00 0.50 3.99
C THR A 400 -3.05 1.70 4.06
N ASP A 401 -3.09 2.45 5.16
CA ASP A 401 -2.19 3.59 5.37
C ASP A 401 -0.72 3.17 5.26
N LYS A 402 -0.38 1.94 5.70
CA LYS A 402 0.94 1.35 5.52
C LYS A 402 1.34 1.24 4.04
N VAL A 403 0.43 0.79 3.19
CA VAL A 403 0.66 0.70 1.73
C VAL A 403 0.77 2.11 1.13
N ALA A 404 -0.10 3.03 1.54
CA ALA A 404 -0.07 4.42 1.07
C ALA A 404 1.25 5.12 1.44
N ALA A 405 1.68 4.98 2.70
CA ALA A 405 2.95 5.50 3.22
C ALA A 405 4.15 4.86 2.51
N SER A 406 4.17 3.54 2.32
CA SER A 406 5.23 2.87 1.56
C SER A 406 5.35 3.39 0.13
N VAL A 407 4.22 3.64 -0.54
CA VAL A 407 4.19 4.23 -1.88
C VAL A 407 4.68 5.68 -1.87
N LYS A 408 4.27 6.49 -0.88
CA LYS A 408 4.73 7.89 -0.71
C LYS A 408 6.24 7.94 -0.48
N ASN A 409 6.76 7.11 0.42
CA ASN A 409 8.18 7.04 0.72
C ASN A 409 9.00 6.56 -0.49
N ALA A 410 8.50 5.58 -1.23
CA ALA A 410 9.15 5.12 -2.46
C ALA A 410 9.24 6.21 -3.54
N ARG A 411 8.28 7.14 -3.61
CA ARG A 411 8.33 8.28 -4.55
C ARG A 411 9.41 9.30 -4.21
N ASN A 412 9.72 9.46 -2.92
CA ASN A 412 10.71 10.45 -2.45
C ASN A 412 12.15 9.93 -2.50
N ARG A 413 12.34 8.61 -2.63
CA ARG A 413 13.68 8.02 -2.71
C ARG A 413 14.35 8.33 -4.04
N ARG A 414 15.62 8.75 -3.97
CA ARG A 414 16.45 8.93 -5.16
C ARG A 414 16.73 7.59 -5.81
N ASN A 415 16.73 7.57 -7.14
CA ASN A 415 17.22 6.44 -7.90
C ASN A 415 18.74 6.55 -8.10
N ASP A 416 19.43 5.41 -8.05
CA ASP A 416 20.83 5.32 -8.47
C ASP A 416 20.98 5.54 -9.98
N ALA A 417 22.23 5.61 -10.47
CA ALA A 417 22.52 5.74 -11.90
C ALA A 417 21.97 4.61 -12.78
N ARG A 418 21.49 3.51 -12.17
CA ARG A 418 20.89 2.35 -12.84
C ARG A 418 19.37 2.32 -12.70
N GLY A 419 18.75 3.39 -12.15
CA GLY A 419 17.31 3.50 -11.97
C GLY A 419 16.76 2.63 -10.83
N ARG A 420 17.61 2.17 -9.90
CA ARG A 420 17.17 1.43 -8.70
C ARG A 420 16.95 2.41 -7.56
N LEU A 421 15.89 2.19 -6.79
CA LEU A 421 15.66 2.93 -5.55
C LEU A 421 16.87 2.76 -4.62
N MET A 422 17.50 3.87 -4.22
CA MET A 422 18.53 3.84 -3.18
C MET A 422 17.90 3.41 -1.86
N LYS A 423 18.61 2.56 -1.12
CA LYS A 423 18.14 2.06 0.18
C LYS A 423 18.12 3.16 1.20
#